data_AF-A0A1V9Y9G9-F1
#
_entry.id   AF-A0A1V9Y9G9-F1
#
_cell.length_a   1.000
_cell.length_b   1.000
_cell.length_c   1.000
_cell.angle_alpha   90.00
_cell.angle_beta   90.00
_cell.angle_gamma   90.00
#
_symmetry.space_group_name_H-M   'P 1'
#
loop_
_entity.id
_entity.type
_entity.pdbx_description
1 polymer ?
#
loop_
_entity_poly.entity_id
_entity_poly.type
_entity_poly.pdbx_seq_one_letter_code
_entity_poly.pdbx_strand_id
1 'polypeptide(L)'
;MAARTPWGNGSVLTLRHVASGASMAFLIEQDKGHVTFCRLDAPYEKLRVTQTGETTWGAGGGKFASFVPQHVADDVYTFQLGANQRKANVDDGEGWFLGVAAGPGILLGHGLALVGHASPSHVFRVTEQARKATLRLDDSCLLGATTSLSPSQISTFMREGFVVLPGAVQLHLVNNALRQINHELGKPGAMIEGGVEGAAKLSGTTSNSAAVRDLYFRSPVHAYVASLVGATAPPQGAQIALRFPEIGPEYEPQGNEWHTDGMRQGKWNPFSLLVGIALSDVPAPQSGNLIVFPGSHHTLHGMLQEGGVLAGVATTCTSVDTVWGDGRLPHLGTPVPLLCSKGDVVLAHPKMAHRGGPNFSPHIRYQVYFRIKHAEHDTRAERVKTDLFGDLDGCHAE
;
A
#
# COMPACT_ATOMS: atom_id res chain seq x y z
N MET A 1 18.26 14.48 37.92
CA MET A 1 17.63 13.15 37.72
C MET A 1 16.79 13.25 36.47
N ALA A 2 17.06 12.45 35.43
CA ALA A 2 16.19 12.41 34.25
C ALA A 2 14.79 11.96 34.68
N ALA A 3 13.75 12.71 34.30
CA ALA A 3 12.38 12.34 34.58
C ALA A 3 12.13 10.93 34.02
N ARG A 4 11.70 9.99 34.86
CA ARG A 4 11.30 8.66 34.40
C ARG A 4 10.10 8.82 33.48
N THR A 5 10.22 8.29 32.27
CA THR A 5 9.10 8.19 31.33
C THR A 5 8.01 7.30 31.93
N PRO A 6 6.72 7.59 31.73
CA PRO A 6 5.65 6.76 32.29
C PRO A 6 5.56 5.38 31.60
N TRP A 7 6.15 5.24 30.41
CA TRP A 7 6.10 4.03 29.58
C TRP A 7 7.31 3.14 29.83
N GLY A 8 7.05 1.83 29.97
CA GLY A 8 8.07 0.82 30.15
C GLY A 8 8.48 0.15 28.83
N ASN A 9 9.54 -0.66 28.90
CA ASN A 9 9.89 -1.58 27.83
C ASN A 9 8.69 -2.48 27.50
N GLY A 10 8.27 -2.46 26.24
CA GLY A 10 7.13 -3.22 25.74
C GLY A 10 5.79 -2.48 25.79
N SER A 11 5.70 -1.23 26.26
CA SER A 11 4.46 -0.43 26.12
C SER A 11 4.13 -0.22 24.63
N VAL A 12 2.85 -0.21 24.28
CA VAL A 12 2.36 0.15 22.95
C VAL A 12 1.71 1.53 23.02
N LEU A 13 2.27 2.49 22.27
CA LEU A 13 1.79 3.87 22.25
C LEU A 13 1.27 4.23 20.86
N THR A 14 0.15 4.92 20.81
CA THR A 14 -0.27 5.68 19.62
C THR A 14 0.23 7.11 19.76
N LEU A 15 1.06 7.54 18.82
CA LEU A 15 1.43 8.94 18.66
C LEU A 15 0.51 9.58 17.63
N ARG A 16 -0.19 10.65 18.01
CA ARG A 16 -0.98 11.48 17.10
C ARG A 16 -0.39 12.88 17.04
N HIS A 17 0.14 13.28 15.88
CA HIS A 17 0.66 14.62 15.69
C HIS A 17 -0.48 15.63 15.79
N VAL A 18 -0.32 16.63 16.65
CA VAL A 18 -1.43 17.54 17.00
C VAL A 18 -1.84 18.41 15.80
N ALA A 19 -0.88 18.92 15.03
CA ALA A 19 -1.19 19.84 13.94
C ALA A 19 -1.77 19.16 12.69
N SER A 20 -1.24 17.99 12.30
CA SER A 20 -1.69 17.29 11.08
C SER A 20 -2.75 16.22 11.34
N GLY A 21 -2.97 15.83 12.60
CA GLY A 21 -3.85 14.73 12.97
C GLY A 21 -3.32 13.34 12.60
N ALA A 22 -2.19 13.23 11.88
CA ALA A 22 -1.57 11.98 11.48
C ALA A 22 -1.18 11.15 12.71
N SER A 23 -1.37 9.84 12.64
CA SER A 23 -1.12 8.96 13.79
C SER A 23 -0.47 7.64 13.40
N MET A 24 0.34 7.11 14.31
CA MET A 24 0.98 5.81 14.15
C MET A 24 1.18 5.15 15.52
N ALA A 25 1.13 3.82 15.56
CA ALA A 25 1.35 3.04 16.77
C ALA A 25 2.77 2.44 16.80
N PHE A 26 3.39 2.48 17.98
CA PHE A 26 4.76 2.04 18.20
C PHE A 26 4.86 1.16 19.43
N LEU A 27 5.73 0.16 19.35
CA LEU A 27 6.25 -0.54 20.51
C LEU A 27 7.42 0.26 21.10
N ILE A 28 7.48 0.37 22.42
CA ILE A 28 8.48 1.18 23.11
C ILE A 28 9.63 0.33 23.63
N GLU A 29 10.84 0.77 23.31
CA GLU A 29 12.05 0.41 24.04
C GLU A 29 12.51 1.62 24.86
N GLN A 30 12.79 1.41 26.13
CA GLN A 30 13.21 2.41 27.10
C GLN A 30 14.60 2.05 27.61
N ASP A 31 15.55 2.97 27.45
CA ASP A 31 16.91 2.87 27.99
C ASP A 31 17.33 4.21 28.58
N LYS A 32 17.70 4.21 29.87
CA LYS A 32 18.25 5.38 30.59
C LYS A 32 17.46 6.70 30.41
N GLY A 33 16.13 6.62 30.33
CA GLY A 33 15.25 7.80 30.17
C GLY A 33 15.03 8.22 28.72
N HIS A 34 15.68 7.56 27.77
CA HIS A 34 15.35 7.67 26.37
C HIS A 34 14.30 6.63 25.98
N VAL A 35 13.50 6.96 24.98
CA VAL A 35 12.56 6.07 24.31
C VAL A 35 12.96 5.90 22.85
N THR A 36 12.91 4.66 22.40
CA THR A 36 13.04 4.30 21.00
C THR A 36 11.72 3.72 20.55
N PHE A 37 11.18 4.30 19.48
CA PHE A 37 9.99 3.79 18.83
C PHE A 37 10.39 2.60 17.95
N CYS A 38 9.62 1.52 18.03
CA CYS A 38 9.77 0.34 17.18
C CYS A 38 8.48 0.17 16.39
N ARG A 39 8.61 0.05 15.06
CA ARG A 39 7.47 -0.16 14.16
C ARG A 39 6.76 -1.47 14.50
N LEU A 40 5.43 -1.42 14.59
CA LEU A 40 4.63 -2.61 14.86
C LEU A 40 4.46 -3.53 13.65
N ASP A 41 4.62 -2.96 12.46
CA ASP A 41 4.37 -3.54 11.14
C ASP A 41 5.67 -3.99 10.43
N ALA A 42 6.82 -3.79 11.05
CA ALA A 42 8.10 -4.27 10.56
C ALA A 42 8.43 -5.65 11.17
N PRO A 43 9.08 -6.56 10.44
CA PRO A 43 9.40 -7.89 10.97
C PRO A 43 10.29 -7.79 12.21
N TYR A 44 9.80 -8.34 13.33
CA TYR A 44 10.43 -8.35 14.65
C TYR A 44 11.57 -9.38 14.75
N GLU A 45 12.43 -9.49 13.74
CA GLU A 45 13.48 -10.55 13.68
C GLU A 45 14.43 -10.54 14.89
N LYS A 46 14.38 -9.51 15.74
CA LYS A 46 15.27 -9.31 16.88
C LYS A 46 14.56 -8.99 18.21
N LEU A 47 13.23 -9.09 18.30
CA LEU A 47 12.53 -8.95 19.59
C LEU A 47 12.66 -10.25 20.40
N ARG A 48 13.30 -10.17 21.57
CA ARG A 48 13.38 -11.26 22.54
C ARG A 48 12.42 -10.97 23.67
N VAL A 49 11.52 -11.90 23.95
CA VAL A 49 10.63 -11.84 25.09
C VAL A 49 11.03 -12.96 26.05
N THR A 50 11.39 -12.61 27.28
CA THR A 50 11.68 -13.58 28.33
C THR A 50 10.39 -14.26 28.79
N GLN A 51 10.48 -15.38 29.50
CA GLN A 51 9.31 -16.05 30.08
C GLN A 51 8.58 -15.20 31.12
N THR A 52 9.24 -14.19 31.71
CA THR A 52 8.65 -13.18 32.61
C THR A 52 8.00 -12.03 31.82
N GLY A 53 8.00 -12.11 30.49
CA GLY A 53 7.48 -11.13 29.55
C GLY A 53 8.39 -9.92 29.33
N GLU A 54 9.60 -9.89 29.88
CA GLU A 54 10.51 -8.78 29.63
C GLU A 54 10.94 -8.77 28.16
N THR A 55 10.80 -7.61 27.52
CA THR A 55 11.12 -7.44 26.11
C THR A 55 12.49 -6.78 25.96
N THR A 56 13.38 -7.40 25.19
CA THR A 56 14.70 -6.85 24.83
C THR A 56 14.92 -6.99 23.34
N TRP A 57 15.71 -6.11 22.74
CA TRP A 57 15.88 -6.06 21.30
C TRP A 57 17.32 -6.27 20.87
N GLY A 58 17.55 -7.15 19.90
CA GLY A 58 18.84 -7.29 19.24
C GLY A 58 19.21 -6.05 18.41
N ALA A 59 20.50 -5.81 18.21
CA ALA A 59 21.01 -4.69 17.45
C ALA A 59 20.51 -4.73 15.99
N GLY A 60 19.79 -3.69 15.55
CA GLY A 60 19.34 -3.51 14.17
C GLY A 60 17.95 -4.07 13.83
N GLY A 61 16.98 -4.01 14.75
CA GLY A 61 15.56 -4.01 14.36
C GLY A 61 15.17 -2.67 13.73
N GLY A 62 13.97 -2.54 13.16
CA GLY A 62 13.40 -1.28 12.62
C GLY A 62 13.14 -0.21 13.70
N LYS A 63 14.19 0.09 14.46
CA LYS A 63 14.24 1.03 15.56
C LYS A 63 14.40 2.43 15.00
N PHE A 64 13.62 3.35 15.54
CA PHE A 64 13.90 4.76 15.35
C PHE A 64 15.15 5.15 16.12
N ALA A 65 15.65 6.35 15.85
CA ALA A 65 16.62 6.97 16.72
C ALA A 65 16.05 7.11 18.16
N SER A 66 16.95 7.25 19.12
CA SER A 66 16.60 7.35 20.53
C SER A 66 16.19 8.78 20.87
N PHE A 67 15.06 8.97 21.56
CA PHE A 67 14.50 10.28 21.89
C PHE A 67 14.35 10.47 23.40
N VAL A 68 14.54 11.70 23.88
CA VAL A 68 14.17 12.15 25.22
C VAL A 68 12.77 12.76 25.13
N PRO A 69 11.74 12.14 25.74
CA PRO A 69 10.41 12.72 25.78
C PRO A 69 10.38 13.91 26.74
N GLN A 70 9.73 14.98 26.31
CA GLN A 70 9.53 16.20 27.09
C GLN A 70 8.03 16.44 27.20
N HIS A 71 7.52 16.46 28.42
CA HIS A 71 6.11 16.71 28.71
C HIS A 71 5.77 18.18 28.40
N VAL A 72 4.67 18.39 27.68
CA VAL A 72 4.19 19.73 27.32
C VAL A 72 2.95 20.07 28.16
N ALA A 73 1.88 19.27 28.04
CA ALA A 73 0.64 19.39 28.81
C ALA A 73 -0.17 18.10 28.68
N ASP A 74 -0.90 17.69 29.72
CA ASP A 74 -1.75 16.49 29.70
C ASP A 74 -1.01 15.23 29.18
N ASP A 75 -1.51 14.61 28.12
CA ASP A 75 -0.93 13.48 27.38
C ASP A 75 -0.14 13.93 26.14
N VAL A 76 0.24 15.22 26.05
CA VAL A 76 0.98 15.81 24.95
C VAL A 76 2.47 15.93 25.27
N TYR A 77 3.29 15.43 24.36
CA TYR A 77 4.74 15.38 24.47
C TYR A 77 5.40 15.89 23.20
N THR A 78 6.61 16.44 23.34
CA THR A 78 7.58 16.51 22.24
C THR A 78 8.71 15.51 22.50
N PHE A 79 9.41 15.09 21.45
CA PHE A 79 10.44 14.07 21.54
C PHE A 79 11.73 14.61 20.95
N GLN A 80 12.67 14.99 21.81
CA GLN A 80 13.97 15.50 21.40
C GLN A 80 14.89 14.33 21.06
N LEU A 81 15.56 14.39 19.92
CA LEU A 81 16.54 13.38 19.52
C LEU A 81 17.71 13.37 20.52
N GLY A 82 18.03 12.19 21.04
CA GLY A 82 19.16 12.00 21.96
C GLY A 82 20.50 12.28 21.30
N ALA A 83 20.62 11.98 20.01
CA ALA A 83 21.72 12.44 19.16
C ALA A 83 21.41 13.86 18.63
N ASN A 84 22.44 14.63 18.28
CA ASN A 84 22.29 15.94 17.62
C ASN A 84 21.54 17.02 18.43
N GLN A 85 21.61 16.98 19.77
CA GLN A 85 20.98 17.98 20.64
C GLN A 85 21.46 19.42 20.42
N ARG A 86 22.61 19.62 19.75
CA ARG A 86 23.20 20.94 19.46
C ARG A 86 23.13 21.35 17.98
N LYS A 87 22.39 20.60 17.15
CA LYS A 87 22.23 20.95 15.73
C LYS A 87 21.02 21.87 15.53
N ALA A 88 21.10 22.75 14.55
CA ALA A 88 19.97 23.57 14.13
C ALA A 88 18.83 22.68 13.60
N ASN A 89 17.60 22.94 14.03
CA ASN A 89 16.38 22.30 13.51
C ASN A 89 15.76 23.10 12.37
N VAL A 90 14.60 22.63 11.87
CA VAL A 90 13.87 23.25 10.75
C VAL A 90 13.43 24.71 10.99
N ASP A 91 13.33 25.14 12.25
CA ASP A 91 12.93 26.50 12.62
C ASP A 91 14.15 27.33 13.07
N ASP A 92 15.37 26.94 12.67
CA ASP A 92 16.65 27.52 13.09
C ASP A 92 16.89 27.53 14.61
N GLY A 93 16.11 26.75 15.36
CA GLY A 93 16.29 26.54 16.81
C GLY A 93 17.31 25.43 17.12
N GLU A 94 17.67 25.27 18.39
CA GLU A 94 18.63 24.24 18.81
C GLU A 94 17.96 22.88 19.12
N GLY A 95 18.57 21.81 18.62
CA GLY A 95 18.20 20.43 18.88
C GLY A 95 17.16 19.89 17.91
N TRP A 96 17.36 18.65 17.49
CA TRP A 96 16.44 17.95 16.58
C TRP A 96 15.31 17.28 17.35
N PHE A 97 14.10 17.34 16.80
CA PHE A 97 12.90 16.74 17.39
C PHE A 97 12.21 15.79 16.39
N LEU A 98 11.42 14.87 16.91
CA LEU A 98 10.47 14.12 16.11
C LEU A 98 9.40 15.08 15.57
N GLY A 99 9.03 14.95 14.31
CA GLY A 99 7.96 15.72 13.71
C GLY A 99 7.32 15.04 12.52
N VAL A 100 6.39 15.75 11.88
CA VAL A 100 5.68 15.30 10.67
C VAL A 100 5.84 16.34 9.58
N ALA A 101 6.32 15.92 8.41
CA ALA A 101 6.49 16.78 7.24
C ALA A 101 6.23 16.01 5.95
N ALA A 102 6.05 16.71 4.84
CA ALA A 102 6.08 16.10 3.52
C ALA A 102 7.53 15.81 3.11
N GLY A 103 7.80 14.64 2.54
CA GLY A 103 9.13 14.28 2.04
C GLY A 103 9.68 12.96 2.58
N PRO A 104 11.01 12.76 2.53
CA PRO A 104 11.63 11.49 2.90
C PRO A 104 11.54 11.24 4.41
N GLY A 105 11.07 10.05 4.77
CA GLY A 105 10.88 9.63 6.17
C GLY A 105 10.05 8.36 6.25
N ILE A 106 9.49 8.07 7.42
CA ILE A 106 8.57 6.94 7.57
C ILE A 106 7.16 7.40 7.20
N LEU A 107 6.64 6.85 6.11
CA LEU A 107 5.36 7.25 5.54
C LEU A 107 4.20 7.01 6.53
N LEU A 108 3.41 8.06 6.73
CA LEU A 108 2.19 8.06 7.54
C LEU A 108 0.91 8.04 6.68
N GLY A 109 1.06 8.04 5.35
CA GLY A 109 -0.03 8.21 4.39
C GLY A 109 -0.23 9.68 3.97
N HIS A 110 -0.96 9.90 2.86
CA HIS A 110 -1.28 11.23 2.32
C HIS A 110 -0.08 12.15 2.08
N GLY A 111 1.07 11.59 1.69
CA GLY A 111 2.29 12.36 1.42
C GLY A 111 3.04 12.85 2.68
N LEU A 112 2.57 12.48 3.88
CA LEU A 112 3.22 12.81 5.15
C LEU A 112 4.17 11.71 5.60
N ALA A 113 5.25 12.12 6.25
CA ALA A 113 6.23 11.23 6.84
C ALA A 113 6.67 11.70 8.22
N LEU A 114 7.08 10.77 9.09
CA LEU A 114 7.82 11.08 10.30
C LEU A 114 9.25 11.47 9.97
N VAL A 115 9.70 12.58 10.55
CA VAL A 115 11.04 13.15 10.39
C VAL A 115 11.71 13.34 11.75
N GLY A 116 13.03 13.21 11.78
CA GLY A 116 13.84 13.28 13.02
C GLY A 116 14.68 14.54 13.18
N HIS A 117 14.34 15.62 12.47
CA HIS A 117 15.06 16.90 12.49
C HIS A 117 14.13 18.11 12.66
N ALA A 118 12.90 17.86 13.12
CA ALA A 118 11.89 18.90 13.35
C ALA A 118 12.25 19.77 14.57
N SER A 119 11.39 20.74 14.87
CA SER A 119 11.53 21.64 16.01
C SER A 119 10.61 21.24 17.19
N PRO A 120 10.76 21.86 18.37
CA PRO A 120 9.91 21.58 19.54
C PRO A 120 8.42 21.89 19.33
N SER A 121 8.05 22.65 18.29
CA SER A 121 6.66 22.97 17.97
C SER A 121 5.85 21.76 17.50
N HIS A 122 6.56 20.73 17.01
CA HIS A 122 5.96 19.45 16.68
C HIS A 122 5.69 18.63 17.94
N VAL A 123 4.42 18.63 18.34
CA VAL A 123 3.94 17.92 19.52
C VAL A 123 2.99 16.79 19.15
N PHE A 124 3.01 15.76 19.98
CA PHE A 124 2.23 14.55 19.78
C PHE A 124 1.39 14.28 21.01
N ARG A 125 0.10 14.01 20.79
CA ARG A 125 -0.75 13.39 21.79
C ARG A 125 -0.40 11.90 21.87
N VAL A 126 -0.15 11.41 23.07
CA VAL A 126 0.35 10.06 23.33
C VAL A 126 -0.71 9.26 24.08
N THR A 127 -1.24 8.24 23.42
CA THR A 127 -2.19 7.30 24.05
C THR A 127 -1.51 5.97 24.29
N GLU A 128 -1.42 5.53 25.55
CA GLU A 128 -0.95 4.19 25.88
C GLU A 128 -2.06 3.17 25.62
N GLN A 129 -1.89 2.34 24.59
CA GLN A 129 -2.84 1.29 24.22
C GLN A 129 -2.65 0.04 25.08
N ALA A 130 -1.40 -0.25 25.45
CA ALA A 130 -1.07 -1.36 26.33
C ALA A 130 0.20 -1.06 27.13
N ARG A 131 0.18 -1.38 28.43
CA ARG A 131 1.37 -1.25 29.31
C ARG A 131 2.48 -2.23 29.00
N LYS A 132 2.13 -3.35 28.39
CA LYS A 132 3.05 -4.41 28.00
C LYS A 132 2.43 -5.18 26.84
N ALA A 133 3.13 -5.19 25.71
CA ALA A 133 2.78 -6.02 24.59
C ALA A 133 2.83 -7.48 25.05
N THR A 134 1.68 -8.12 25.12
CA THR A 134 1.62 -9.55 25.36
C THR A 134 1.74 -10.22 24.00
N LEU A 135 2.93 -10.73 23.69
CA LEU A 135 3.09 -11.64 22.56
C LEU A 135 2.40 -12.96 22.94
N ARG A 136 1.16 -13.11 22.48
CA ARG A 136 0.55 -14.43 22.41
C ARG A 136 1.16 -15.12 21.21
N LEU A 137 1.99 -16.14 21.42
CA LEU A 137 2.24 -17.13 20.39
C LEU A 137 0.95 -17.94 20.20
N ASP A 138 0.00 -17.32 19.54
CA ASP A 138 -1.14 -17.93 18.91
C ASP A 138 -0.80 -17.95 17.42
N ASP A 139 -1.32 -18.94 16.69
CA ASP A 139 -1.19 -19.02 15.22
C ASP A 139 -1.65 -17.72 14.53
N SER A 140 -2.40 -16.85 15.23
CA SER A 140 -2.72 -15.47 14.84
C SER A 140 -1.53 -14.49 14.76
N CYS A 141 -0.40 -14.73 15.44
CA CYS A 141 0.81 -13.88 15.32
C CYS A 141 1.58 -14.08 14.00
N LEU A 142 1.26 -15.13 13.23
CA LEU A 142 1.68 -15.27 11.83
C LEU A 142 0.73 -14.53 10.87
N LEU A 143 -0.42 -14.07 11.37
CA LEU A 143 -1.52 -13.43 10.63
C LEU A 143 -1.86 -12.05 11.22
N GLY A 144 -0.84 -11.25 11.57
CA GLY A 144 -0.96 -9.89 12.11
C GLY A 144 -1.60 -8.85 11.18
N ALA A 145 -2.69 -9.21 10.52
CA ALA A 145 -3.60 -8.32 9.84
C ALA A 145 -4.87 -8.19 10.66
N THR A 146 -5.41 -6.97 10.69
CA THR A 146 -6.82 -6.83 10.96
C THR A 146 -7.59 -7.73 10.00
N THR A 147 -8.57 -8.50 10.49
CA THR A 147 -9.39 -9.39 9.65
C THR A 147 -10.37 -8.62 8.77
N SER A 148 -10.28 -7.29 8.74
CA SER A 148 -11.11 -6.42 7.94
C SER A 148 -10.41 -5.09 7.69
N LEU A 149 -10.91 -4.34 6.72
CA LEU A 149 -10.57 -2.92 6.56
C LEU A 149 -11.23 -2.09 7.65
N SER A 150 -10.55 -1.03 8.08
CA SER A 150 -11.12 -0.01 8.94
C SER A 150 -12.06 0.93 8.16
N PRO A 151 -13.00 1.63 8.83
CA PRO A 151 -13.85 2.62 8.19
C PRO A 151 -13.09 3.71 7.44
N SER A 152 -11.93 4.16 7.96
CA SER A 152 -11.10 5.18 7.29
C SER A 152 -10.42 4.64 6.02
N GLN A 153 -10.04 3.35 6.00
CA GLN A 153 -9.52 2.70 4.80
C GLN A 153 -10.62 2.53 3.74
N ILE A 154 -11.84 2.16 4.14
CA ILE A 154 -13.00 2.09 3.22
C ILE A 154 -13.32 3.48 2.67
N SER A 155 -13.40 4.50 3.53
CA SER A 155 -13.61 5.89 3.11
C SER A 155 -12.52 6.38 2.14
N THR A 156 -11.26 6.00 2.38
CA THR A 156 -10.15 6.30 1.46
C THR A 156 -10.35 5.59 0.11
N PHE A 157 -10.68 4.30 0.12
CA PHE A 157 -11.00 3.57 -1.11
C PHE A 157 -12.15 4.22 -1.90
N MET A 158 -13.24 4.61 -1.21
CA MET A 158 -14.38 5.25 -1.84
C MET A 158 -14.04 6.62 -2.42
N ARG A 159 -13.22 7.41 -1.73
CA ARG A 159 -12.80 8.75 -2.17
C ARG A 159 -11.77 8.70 -3.29
N GLU A 160 -10.71 7.90 -3.13
CA GLU A 160 -9.55 7.88 -4.03
C GLU A 160 -9.66 6.83 -5.13
N GLY A 161 -10.54 5.84 -4.99
CA GLY A 161 -10.68 4.71 -5.93
C GLY A 161 -9.69 3.58 -5.65
N PHE A 162 -8.82 3.73 -4.66
CA PHE A 162 -7.91 2.69 -4.20
C PHE A 162 -7.50 2.88 -2.74
N VAL A 163 -6.91 1.83 -2.15
CA VAL A 163 -6.22 1.89 -0.87
C VAL A 163 -4.99 0.98 -0.91
N VAL A 164 -3.89 1.43 -0.30
CA VAL A 164 -2.66 0.65 -0.14
C VAL A 164 -2.59 0.11 1.29
N LEU A 165 -2.30 -1.17 1.43
CA LEU A 165 -2.18 -1.91 2.68
C LEU A 165 -0.73 -2.38 2.83
N PRO A 166 0.11 -1.68 3.59
CA PRO A 166 1.51 -2.02 3.75
C PRO A 166 1.70 -3.40 4.40
N GLY A 167 2.61 -4.21 3.86
CA GLY A 167 2.99 -5.50 4.44
C GLY A 167 1.85 -6.51 4.63
N ALA A 168 0.74 -6.34 3.91
CA ALA A 168 -0.46 -7.16 4.05
C ALA A 168 -0.25 -8.64 3.70
N VAL A 169 0.77 -8.96 2.89
CA VAL A 169 1.16 -10.33 2.55
C VAL A 169 2.53 -10.65 3.15
N GLN A 170 2.62 -11.76 3.87
CA GLN A 170 3.85 -12.20 4.50
C GLN A 170 4.95 -12.49 3.47
N LEU A 171 6.18 -12.06 3.77
CA LEU A 171 7.31 -12.18 2.85
C LEU A 171 7.63 -13.63 2.43
N HIS A 172 7.33 -14.63 3.26
CA HIS A 172 7.54 -16.02 2.86
C HIS A 172 6.62 -16.46 1.70
N LEU A 173 5.38 -15.94 1.65
CA LEU A 173 4.45 -16.16 0.53
C LEU A 173 4.95 -15.43 -0.72
N VAL A 174 5.37 -14.17 -0.56
CA VAL A 174 5.99 -13.37 -1.63
C VAL A 174 7.20 -14.10 -2.22
N ASN A 175 8.12 -14.57 -1.38
CA ASN A 175 9.33 -15.26 -1.79
C ASN A 175 9.04 -16.60 -2.47
N ASN A 176 8.01 -17.33 -2.04
CA ASN A 176 7.57 -18.55 -2.70
C ASN A 176 7.01 -18.27 -4.10
N ALA A 177 6.16 -17.25 -4.25
CA ALA A 177 5.64 -16.83 -5.54
C ALA A 177 6.78 -16.36 -6.48
N LEU A 178 7.70 -15.52 -5.99
CA LEU A 178 8.88 -15.09 -6.74
C LEU A 178 9.75 -16.25 -7.19
N ARG A 179 10.01 -17.24 -6.32
CA ARG A 179 10.79 -18.44 -6.67
C ARG A 179 10.13 -19.18 -7.83
N GLN A 180 8.80 -19.39 -7.76
CA GLN A 180 8.05 -20.04 -8.83
C GLN A 180 8.12 -19.23 -10.13
N ILE A 181 7.86 -17.92 -10.08
CA ILE A 181 7.88 -17.03 -11.25
C ILE A 181 9.27 -17.01 -11.90
N ASN A 182 10.33 -16.85 -11.12
CA ASN A 182 11.70 -16.79 -11.63
C ASN A 182 12.19 -18.15 -12.16
N HIS A 183 11.77 -19.25 -11.55
CA HIS A 183 12.04 -20.59 -12.09
C HIS A 183 11.43 -20.77 -13.48
N GLU A 184 10.21 -20.28 -13.70
CA GLU A 184 9.57 -20.34 -15.02
C GLU A 184 10.19 -19.34 -16.01
N LEU A 185 10.56 -18.13 -15.58
CA LEU A 185 11.27 -17.16 -16.43
C LEU A 185 12.59 -17.69 -16.97
N GLY A 186 13.29 -18.52 -16.20
CA GLY A 186 14.55 -19.12 -16.62
C GLY A 186 14.42 -20.26 -17.65
N LYS A 187 13.19 -20.70 -17.98
CA LYS A 187 12.97 -21.77 -18.96
C LYS A 187 12.84 -21.20 -20.37
N PRO A 188 13.64 -21.67 -21.35
CA PRO A 188 13.48 -21.28 -22.75
C PRO A 188 12.04 -21.50 -23.24
N GLY A 189 11.45 -20.49 -23.87
CA GLY A 189 10.08 -20.55 -24.42
C GLY A 189 8.94 -20.37 -23.41
N ALA A 190 9.21 -20.12 -22.13
CA ALA A 190 8.16 -19.88 -21.12
C ALA A 190 7.49 -18.51 -21.26
N MET A 191 8.17 -17.56 -21.91
CA MET A 191 7.65 -16.25 -22.27
C MET A 191 6.95 -16.34 -23.63
N ILE A 192 5.64 -16.11 -23.63
CA ILE A 192 4.77 -16.17 -24.81
C ILE A 192 4.26 -14.77 -25.17
N GLU A 193 3.82 -14.59 -26.41
CA GLU A 193 3.18 -13.35 -26.84
C GLU A 193 1.87 -13.06 -26.07
N GLY A 194 1.52 -11.78 -25.99
CA GLY A 194 0.25 -11.31 -25.42
C GLY A 194 0.31 -10.87 -23.97
N GLY A 195 1.44 -10.39 -23.49
CA GLY A 195 1.51 -9.54 -22.29
C GLY A 195 1.01 -8.13 -22.58
N VAL A 196 0.99 -7.30 -21.53
CA VAL A 196 0.53 -5.89 -21.64
C VAL A 196 1.59 -5.09 -22.40
N GLU A 197 1.18 -4.15 -23.26
CA GLU A 197 2.09 -3.29 -24.07
C GLU A 197 2.99 -4.05 -25.03
N GLY A 198 2.49 -5.16 -25.60
CA GLY A 198 3.27 -5.97 -26.53
C GLY A 198 4.44 -6.71 -25.86
N ALA A 199 4.60 -6.60 -24.53
CA ALA A 199 5.58 -7.38 -23.79
C ALA A 199 5.20 -8.87 -23.82
N ALA A 200 6.20 -9.74 -23.71
CA ALA A 200 5.93 -11.14 -23.48
C ALA A 200 5.37 -11.36 -22.06
N LYS A 201 4.54 -12.38 -21.90
CA LYS A 201 4.00 -12.82 -20.60
C LYS A 201 4.44 -14.25 -20.31
N LEU A 202 4.46 -14.62 -19.04
CA LEU A 202 4.57 -16.02 -18.66
C LEU A 202 3.33 -16.80 -19.10
N SER A 203 3.54 -18.08 -19.44
CA SER A 203 2.44 -19.01 -19.72
C SER A 203 1.43 -19.09 -18.56
N GLY A 204 0.16 -19.37 -18.89
CA GLY A 204 -0.95 -19.33 -17.94
C GLY A 204 -0.91 -20.36 -16.81
N THR A 205 -0.07 -21.39 -16.90
CA THR A 205 0.10 -22.40 -15.83
C THR A 205 0.73 -21.79 -14.58
N THR A 206 1.72 -20.90 -14.74
CA THR A 206 2.39 -20.22 -13.62
C THR A 206 1.42 -19.32 -12.85
N SER A 207 0.57 -18.59 -13.57
CA SER A 207 -0.48 -17.72 -13.05
C SER A 207 -1.49 -18.44 -12.14
N ASN A 208 -1.66 -19.75 -12.32
CA ASN A 208 -2.60 -20.58 -11.56
C ASN A 208 -1.89 -21.46 -10.51
N SER A 209 -0.57 -21.34 -10.37
CA SER A 209 0.20 -22.14 -9.42
C SER A 209 -0.23 -21.89 -7.97
N ALA A 210 -0.08 -22.90 -7.12
CA ALA A 210 -0.36 -22.78 -5.69
C ALA A 210 0.43 -21.62 -5.06
N ALA A 211 1.70 -21.45 -5.40
CA ALA A 211 2.54 -20.37 -4.88
C ALA A 211 1.98 -18.97 -5.18
N VAL A 212 1.42 -18.75 -6.39
CA VAL A 212 0.79 -17.47 -6.74
C VAL A 212 -0.55 -17.31 -6.04
N ARG A 213 -1.39 -18.35 -6.04
CA ARG A 213 -2.71 -18.33 -5.39
C ARG A 213 -2.63 -18.14 -3.88
N ASP A 214 -1.60 -18.69 -3.24
CA ASP A 214 -1.35 -18.58 -1.80
C ASP A 214 -1.17 -17.12 -1.36
N LEU A 215 -0.73 -16.21 -2.25
CA LEU A 215 -0.68 -14.78 -1.96
C LEU A 215 -2.05 -14.20 -1.59
N TYR A 216 -3.15 -14.79 -2.09
CA TYR A 216 -4.52 -14.39 -1.77
C TYR A 216 -5.14 -15.27 -0.68
N PHE A 217 -5.04 -16.60 -0.84
CA PHE A 217 -5.77 -17.55 0.01
C PHE A 217 -5.09 -17.84 1.36
N ARG A 218 -3.76 -17.67 1.45
CA ARG A 218 -2.99 -17.92 2.67
C ARG A 218 -2.51 -16.64 3.33
N SER A 219 -3.00 -15.51 2.87
CA SER A 219 -2.80 -14.20 3.47
C SER A 219 -4.14 -13.60 3.92
N PRO A 220 -4.12 -12.52 4.71
CA PRO A 220 -5.32 -11.77 5.11
C PRO A 220 -6.07 -11.05 3.98
N VAL A 221 -5.55 -11.09 2.75
CA VAL A 221 -6.10 -10.36 1.60
C VAL A 221 -7.58 -10.68 1.34
N HIS A 222 -7.97 -11.95 1.45
CA HIS A 222 -9.37 -12.35 1.28
C HIS A 222 -10.32 -11.64 2.26
N ALA A 223 -9.87 -11.32 3.47
CA ALA A 223 -10.65 -10.67 4.50
C ALA A 223 -10.82 -9.16 4.21
N TYR A 224 -9.75 -8.50 3.72
CA TYR A 224 -9.84 -7.13 3.24
C TYR A 224 -10.77 -6.99 2.04
N VAL A 225 -10.70 -7.96 1.12
CA VAL A 225 -11.57 -8.01 -0.05
C VAL A 225 -13.02 -8.20 0.36
N ALA A 226 -13.31 -9.10 1.30
CA ALA A 226 -14.65 -9.28 1.85
C ALA A 226 -15.19 -8.00 2.53
N SER A 227 -14.31 -7.16 3.08
CA SER A 227 -14.70 -5.88 3.69
C SER A 227 -15.21 -4.84 2.68
N LEU A 228 -14.82 -4.95 1.40
CA LEU A 228 -15.33 -4.07 0.33
C LEU A 228 -16.42 -4.74 -0.49
N VAL A 229 -16.15 -5.97 -0.93
CA VAL A 229 -16.99 -6.68 -1.89
C VAL A 229 -18.19 -7.31 -1.19
N GLY A 230 -18.03 -7.87 0.00
CA GLY A 230 -18.99 -8.80 0.59
C GLY A 230 -18.71 -10.23 0.16
N ALA A 231 -19.75 -10.96 -0.25
CA ALA A 231 -19.61 -12.33 -0.73
C ALA A 231 -18.85 -12.37 -2.06
N THR A 232 -17.80 -13.19 -2.17
CA THR A 232 -16.92 -13.21 -3.35
C THR A 232 -16.92 -14.57 -4.03
N ALA A 233 -16.80 -14.55 -5.36
CA ALA A 233 -16.42 -15.74 -6.12
C ALA A 233 -14.91 -15.96 -5.97
N PRO A 234 -14.43 -17.16 -5.58
CA PRO A 234 -13.00 -17.40 -5.42
C PRO A 234 -12.22 -17.17 -6.72
N PRO A 235 -11.11 -16.41 -6.70
CA PRO A 235 -10.31 -16.23 -7.90
C PRO A 235 -9.70 -17.57 -8.36
N GLN A 236 -9.82 -17.86 -9.65
CA GLN A 236 -9.29 -19.10 -10.25
C GLN A 236 -7.80 -18.98 -10.62
N GLY A 237 -7.31 -17.76 -10.74
CA GLY A 237 -5.93 -17.46 -11.12
C GLY A 237 -5.62 -15.99 -10.93
N ALA A 238 -4.40 -15.61 -11.27
CA ALA A 238 -3.95 -14.23 -11.23
C ALA A 238 -3.25 -13.83 -12.53
N GLN A 239 -3.11 -12.53 -12.77
CA GLN A 239 -2.20 -12.02 -13.77
C GLN A 239 -0.85 -11.75 -13.12
N ILE A 240 0.22 -12.33 -13.69
CA ILE A 240 1.60 -11.94 -13.36
C ILE A 240 1.98 -10.77 -14.27
N ALA A 241 2.18 -9.60 -13.68
CA ALA A 241 2.53 -8.37 -14.38
C ALA A 241 3.99 -8.01 -14.11
N LEU A 242 4.84 -8.40 -15.05
CA LEU A 242 6.26 -8.04 -15.08
C LEU A 242 6.45 -6.71 -15.82
N ARG A 243 7.33 -5.86 -15.32
CA ARG A 243 7.88 -4.73 -16.07
C ARG A 243 9.38 -4.88 -16.14
N PHE A 244 9.88 -5.17 -17.33
CA PHE A 244 11.31 -5.23 -17.58
C PHE A 244 11.87 -3.81 -17.69
N PRO A 245 13.15 -3.60 -17.35
CA PRO A 245 13.84 -2.34 -17.61
C PRO A 245 13.73 -1.94 -19.09
N GLU A 246 13.40 -0.67 -19.32
CA GLU A 246 13.35 -0.06 -20.64
C GLU A 246 14.74 0.44 -21.07
N ILE A 247 15.03 0.34 -22.36
CA ILE A 247 16.26 0.88 -22.96
C ILE A 247 15.85 2.08 -23.80
N GLY A 248 16.21 3.27 -23.37
CA GLY A 248 15.85 4.51 -24.06
C GLY A 248 15.94 5.74 -23.16
N PRO A 249 15.59 6.92 -23.68
CA PRO A 249 15.48 8.12 -22.88
C PRO A 249 14.32 8.01 -21.88
N GLU A 250 14.51 8.60 -20.70
CA GLU A 250 13.45 8.70 -19.70
C GLU A 250 12.29 9.58 -20.20
N TYR A 251 11.07 9.26 -19.76
CA TYR A 251 9.88 10.05 -20.05
C TYR A 251 8.93 10.07 -18.86
N GLU A 252 8.12 11.14 -18.80
CA GLU A 252 7.10 11.30 -17.76
C GLU A 252 5.70 10.98 -18.31
N PRO A 253 4.97 10.06 -17.66
CA PRO A 253 3.55 9.83 -17.88
C PRO A 253 2.71 11.11 -17.87
N GLN A 254 1.78 11.23 -18.82
CA GLN A 254 0.86 12.37 -18.91
C GLN A 254 -0.52 12.07 -18.33
N GLY A 255 -1.28 13.13 -18.01
CA GLY A 255 -2.60 13.03 -17.39
C GLY A 255 -3.70 12.41 -18.25
N ASN A 256 -3.46 12.29 -19.55
CA ASN A 256 -4.31 11.67 -20.58
C ASN A 256 -3.79 10.29 -21.02
N GLU A 257 -2.79 9.73 -20.33
CA GLU A 257 -2.24 8.42 -20.63
C GLU A 257 -2.70 7.42 -19.56
N TRP A 258 -3.80 6.72 -19.80
CA TRP A 258 -4.38 5.79 -18.83
C TRP A 258 -5.38 4.82 -19.47
N HIS A 259 -5.84 3.84 -18.70
CA HIS A 259 -7.01 3.04 -19.05
C HIS A 259 -7.78 2.63 -17.78
N THR A 260 -8.98 2.11 -17.97
CA THR A 260 -9.64 1.24 -16.98
C THR A 260 -9.65 -0.20 -17.49
N ASP A 261 -9.74 -1.18 -16.60
CA ASP A 261 -9.81 -2.59 -17.01
C ASP A 261 -11.04 -2.89 -17.88
N GLY A 262 -12.15 -2.20 -17.62
CA GLY A 262 -13.40 -2.35 -18.36
C GLY A 262 -13.33 -1.86 -19.80
N MET A 263 -12.69 -0.70 -20.02
CA MET A 263 -12.56 -0.07 -21.35
C MET A 263 -11.94 -1.01 -22.39
N ARG A 264 -10.91 -1.78 -22.03
CA ARG A 264 -10.25 -2.71 -22.96
C ARG A 264 -11.14 -3.85 -23.42
N GLN A 265 -12.19 -4.16 -22.66
CA GLN A 265 -13.09 -5.27 -22.92
C GLN A 265 -14.47 -4.81 -23.40
N GLY A 266 -14.68 -3.50 -23.52
CA GLY A 266 -16.00 -2.94 -23.74
C GLY A 266 -17.00 -3.30 -22.61
N LYS A 267 -16.53 -3.27 -21.36
CA LYS A 267 -17.33 -3.62 -20.18
C LYS A 267 -17.30 -2.49 -19.15
N TRP A 268 -18.39 -2.35 -18.40
CA TRP A 268 -18.45 -1.41 -17.28
C TRP A 268 -17.53 -1.85 -16.14
N ASN A 269 -17.90 -2.95 -15.49
CA ASN A 269 -17.10 -3.62 -14.47
C ASN A 269 -16.92 -5.08 -14.94
N PRO A 270 -15.74 -5.49 -15.46
CA PRO A 270 -15.48 -6.90 -15.78
C PRO A 270 -15.27 -7.75 -14.51
N PHE A 271 -15.07 -7.10 -13.38
CA PHE A 271 -14.94 -7.62 -12.02
C PHE A 271 -15.28 -6.50 -11.03
N SER A 272 -15.46 -6.83 -9.75
CA SER A 272 -15.85 -5.90 -8.68
C SER A 272 -14.66 -5.19 -8.02
N LEU A 273 -13.55 -5.90 -7.83
CA LEU A 273 -12.36 -5.32 -7.19
C LEU A 273 -11.05 -5.86 -7.82
N LEU A 274 -10.11 -4.96 -8.08
CA LEU A 274 -8.74 -5.32 -8.46
C LEU A 274 -7.89 -5.42 -7.20
N VAL A 275 -7.14 -6.51 -7.07
CA VAL A 275 -6.21 -6.74 -5.96
C VAL A 275 -4.81 -6.89 -6.53
N GLY A 276 -3.98 -5.85 -6.39
CA GLY A 276 -2.57 -5.89 -6.74
C GLY A 276 -1.70 -6.25 -5.55
N ILE A 277 -0.80 -7.22 -5.69
CA ILE A 277 0.18 -7.60 -4.67
C ILE A 277 1.59 -7.36 -5.20
N ALA A 278 2.36 -6.51 -4.51
CA ALA A 278 3.71 -6.16 -4.88
C ALA A 278 4.67 -7.30 -4.50
N LEU A 279 5.42 -7.81 -5.49
CA LEU A 279 6.43 -8.85 -5.29
C LEU A 279 7.86 -8.30 -5.43
N SER A 280 8.02 -7.02 -5.77
CA SER A 280 9.29 -6.32 -5.75
C SER A 280 9.14 -4.98 -5.06
N ASP A 281 10.24 -4.49 -4.49
CA ASP A 281 10.29 -3.14 -3.94
C ASP A 281 10.34 -2.13 -5.10
N VAL A 282 9.55 -1.08 -5.00
CA VAL A 282 9.43 0.01 -5.97
C VAL A 282 9.53 1.33 -5.18
N PRO A 283 10.75 1.67 -4.69
CA PRO A 283 10.93 2.75 -3.71
C PRO A 283 10.93 4.16 -4.32
N ALA A 284 10.99 4.26 -5.65
CA ALA A 284 11.03 5.52 -6.37
C ALA A 284 10.05 5.48 -7.57
N PRO A 285 9.66 6.66 -8.10
CA PRO A 285 9.02 6.75 -9.40
C PRO A 285 9.85 6.10 -10.52
N GLN A 286 9.22 5.89 -11.67
CA GLN A 286 9.86 5.32 -12.87
C GLN A 286 10.58 3.98 -12.65
N SER A 287 10.20 3.22 -11.62
CA SER A 287 10.72 1.88 -11.32
C SER A 287 9.69 0.81 -11.71
N GLY A 288 8.90 1.09 -12.75
CA GLY A 288 7.81 0.24 -13.21
C GLY A 288 6.54 0.36 -12.36
N ASN A 289 6.35 1.41 -11.56
CA ASN A 289 5.24 1.56 -10.61
C ASN A 289 3.85 1.27 -11.22
N LEU A 290 2.88 0.89 -10.39
CA LEU A 290 1.48 1.11 -10.75
C LEU A 290 1.21 2.62 -10.62
N ILE A 291 0.78 3.25 -11.70
CA ILE A 291 0.40 4.65 -11.70
C ILE A 291 -1.11 4.73 -11.62
N VAL A 292 -1.59 5.54 -10.68
CA VAL A 292 -3.02 5.74 -10.43
C VAL A 292 -3.41 7.20 -10.61
N PHE A 293 -4.71 7.41 -10.78
CA PHE A 293 -5.34 8.71 -10.90
C PHE A 293 -6.40 8.83 -9.81
N PRO A 294 -6.03 9.36 -8.62
CA PRO A 294 -6.93 9.38 -7.46
C PRO A 294 -8.26 10.06 -7.78
N GLY A 295 -9.37 9.46 -7.36
CA GLY A 295 -10.73 9.97 -7.56
C GLY A 295 -11.29 9.80 -8.99
N SER A 296 -10.49 9.31 -9.94
CA SER A 296 -10.91 9.17 -11.34
C SER A 296 -12.13 8.27 -11.55
N HIS A 297 -12.37 7.28 -10.69
CA HIS A 297 -13.54 6.41 -10.78
C HIS A 297 -14.86 7.18 -10.65
N HIS A 298 -14.90 8.29 -9.89
CA HIS A 298 -16.06 9.19 -9.85
C HIS A 298 -16.25 9.93 -11.16
N THR A 299 -15.19 10.57 -11.66
CA THR A 299 -15.21 11.32 -12.91
C THR A 299 -15.63 10.44 -14.09
N LEU A 300 -15.04 9.25 -14.18
CA LEU A 300 -15.24 8.34 -15.31
C LEU A 300 -16.59 7.65 -15.26
N HIS A 301 -17.14 7.39 -14.08
CA HIS A 301 -18.44 6.74 -13.98
C HIS A 301 -19.56 7.51 -14.69
N GLY A 302 -19.54 8.85 -14.63
CA GLY A 302 -20.50 9.69 -15.36
C GLY A 302 -20.24 9.80 -16.87
N MET A 303 -19.07 9.36 -17.34
CA MET A 303 -18.66 9.43 -18.76
C MET A 303 -18.84 8.09 -19.49
N LEU A 304 -18.99 6.98 -18.76
CA LEU A 304 -19.18 5.65 -19.34
C LEU A 304 -20.53 5.54 -20.06
N GLN A 305 -20.50 4.92 -21.23
CA GLN A 305 -21.65 4.63 -22.09
C GLN A 305 -21.88 3.12 -22.18
N GLU A 306 -22.94 2.71 -22.89
CA GLU A 306 -23.18 1.30 -23.19
C GLU A 306 -21.95 0.65 -23.85
N GLY A 307 -21.66 -0.59 -23.47
CA GLY A 307 -20.43 -1.26 -23.90
C GLY A 307 -19.16 -0.73 -23.23
N GLY A 308 -19.26 -0.04 -22.08
CA GLY A 308 -18.10 0.31 -21.24
C GLY A 308 -17.10 1.26 -21.89
N VAL A 309 -17.50 1.93 -22.97
CA VAL A 309 -16.71 2.95 -23.66
C VAL A 309 -16.99 4.31 -23.07
N LEU A 310 -16.02 5.21 -23.16
CA LEU A 310 -16.21 6.59 -22.76
C LEU A 310 -16.82 7.39 -23.92
N ALA A 311 -17.77 8.27 -23.60
CA ALA A 311 -18.39 9.16 -24.57
C ALA A 311 -17.31 9.95 -25.35
N GLY A 312 -17.36 9.88 -26.68
CA GLY A 312 -16.45 10.64 -27.55
C GLY A 312 -15.04 10.06 -27.75
N VAL A 313 -14.67 8.93 -27.13
CA VAL A 313 -13.32 8.33 -27.26
C VAL A 313 -13.33 6.81 -27.54
N ALA A 314 -14.43 6.28 -28.09
CA ALA A 314 -14.68 4.85 -28.24
C ALA A 314 -13.61 4.06 -29.04
N THR A 315 -12.99 4.67 -30.06
CA THR A 315 -11.98 4.00 -30.92
C THR A 315 -10.61 3.86 -30.27
N THR A 316 -10.30 4.74 -29.32
CA THR A 316 -8.98 4.87 -28.70
C THR A 316 -8.73 3.81 -27.59
N CYS A 317 -9.81 3.24 -27.05
CA CYS A 317 -9.79 2.46 -25.81
C CYS A 317 -9.50 0.95 -26.01
N THR A 318 -9.65 0.45 -27.24
CA THR A 318 -9.60 -0.98 -27.57
C THR A 318 -8.46 -1.34 -28.52
N SER A 319 -7.72 -0.35 -29.04
CA SER A 319 -6.59 -0.60 -29.94
C SER A 319 -5.34 -1.03 -29.16
N VAL A 320 -4.67 -2.06 -29.66
CA VAL A 320 -3.41 -2.59 -29.09
C VAL A 320 -2.25 -1.60 -29.19
N ASP A 321 -2.29 -0.70 -30.19
CA ASP A 321 -1.24 0.29 -30.44
C ASP A 321 -1.37 1.53 -29.53
N THR A 322 -2.49 1.67 -28.82
CA THR A 322 -2.82 2.84 -27.97
C THR A 322 -3.24 2.37 -26.58
N VAL A 323 -2.40 1.52 -25.97
CA VAL A 323 -2.62 0.90 -24.66
C VAL A 323 -3.04 1.91 -23.58
N TRP A 324 -2.52 3.14 -23.66
CA TRP A 324 -2.77 4.24 -22.72
C TRP A 324 -3.63 5.36 -23.33
N GLY A 325 -4.24 5.09 -24.47
CA GLY A 325 -4.87 6.09 -25.33
C GLY A 325 -3.94 6.63 -26.41
N ASP A 326 -4.50 7.45 -27.30
CA ASP A 326 -3.85 8.12 -28.43
C ASP A 326 -3.58 9.60 -28.13
N GLY A 327 -3.58 9.96 -26.84
CA GLY A 327 -3.52 11.35 -26.36
C GLY A 327 -4.86 12.08 -26.31
N ARG A 328 -5.97 11.48 -26.76
CA ARG A 328 -7.31 12.11 -26.75
C ARG A 328 -8.15 11.77 -25.52
N LEU A 329 -7.64 10.95 -24.60
CA LEU A 329 -8.37 10.67 -23.37
C LEU A 329 -8.48 11.95 -22.51
N PRO A 330 -9.53 12.07 -21.67
CA PRO A 330 -9.63 13.14 -20.70
C PRO A 330 -8.37 13.23 -19.83
N HIS A 331 -7.92 14.47 -19.59
CA HIS A 331 -6.81 14.72 -18.68
C HIS A 331 -7.30 14.63 -17.23
N LEU A 332 -6.89 13.60 -16.50
CA LEU A 332 -7.37 13.29 -15.14
C LEU A 332 -6.51 13.89 -14.02
N GLY A 333 -5.60 14.79 -14.38
CA GLY A 333 -4.68 15.43 -13.44
C GLY A 333 -3.30 14.78 -13.47
N THR A 334 -2.49 15.07 -12.45
CA THR A 334 -1.11 14.55 -12.35
C THR A 334 -1.14 13.05 -12.03
N PRO A 335 -0.50 12.20 -12.84
CA PRO A 335 -0.40 10.77 -12.55
C PRO A 335 0.40 10.52 -11.26
N VAL A 336 -0.06 9.60 -10.41
CA VAL A 336 0.59 9.30 -9.13
C VAL A 336 1.24 7.91 -9.17
N PRO A 337 2.57 7.80 -9.22
CA PRO A 337 3.25 6.51 -9.11
C PRO A 337 3.17 5.98 -7.68
N LEU A 338 2.56 4.81 -7.49
CA LEU A 338 2.52 4.16 -6.19
C LEU A 338 3.90 3.60 -5.84
N LEU A 339 4.41 4.00 -4.67
CA LEU A 339 5.61 3.43 -4.08
C LEU A 339 5.16 2.25 -3.21
N CYS A 340 5.72 1.07 -3.46
CA CYS A 340 5.32 -0.16 -2.77
C CYS A 340 6.56 -0.95 -2.35
N SER A 341 6.46 -1.60 -1.21
CA SER A 341 7.40 -2.64 -0.77
C SER A 341 6.83 -4.02 -1.08
N LYS A 342 7.70 -5.04 -1.09
CA LYS A 342 7.27 -6.44 -1.18
C LYS A 342 6.23 -6.77 -0.11
N GLY A 343 5.12 -7.37 -0.53
CA GLY A 343 4.02 -7.76 0.34
C GLY A 343 2.95 -6.67 0.52
N ASP A 344 3.16 -5.46 0.01
CA ASP A 344 2.13 -4.44 -0.04
C ASP A 344 0.99 -4.86 -0.98
N VAL A 345 -0.24 -4.51 -0.58
CA VAL A 345 -1.45 -4.80 -1.34
C VAL A 345 -2.14 -3.52 -1.74
N VAL A 346 -2.49 -3.40 -3.01
CA VAL A 346 -3.31 -2.32 -3.55
C VAL A 346 -4.69 -2.89 -3.87
N LEU A 347 -5.73 -2.39 -3.21
CA LEU A 347 -7.12 -2.65 -3.59
C LEU A 347 -7.58 -1.47 -4.44
N ALA A 348 -8.07 -1.74 -5.65
CA ALA A 348 -8.46 -0.68 -6.60
C ALA A 348 -9.82 -0.95 -7.24
N HIS A 349 -10.59 0.11 -7.39
CA HIS A 349 -11.89 0.10 -8.03
C HIS A 349 -11.73 -0.15 -9.54
N PRO A 350 -12.56 -1.00 -10.19
CA PRO A 350 -12.42 -1.36 -11.61
C PRO A 350 -12.50 -0.16 -12.57
N LYS A 351 -13.22 0.90 -12.17
CA LYS A 351 -13.34 2.16 -12.93
C LYS A 351 -12.25 3.19 -12.62
N MET A 352 -11.31 2.91 -11.72
CA MET A 352 -10.20 3.82 -11.47
C MET A 352 -9.23 3.77 -12.65
N ALA A 353 -8.96 4.94 -13.23
CA ALA A 353 -7.94 5.08 -14.25
C ALA A 353 -6.57 4.71 -13.67
N HIS A 354 -5.80 3.96 -14.45
CA HIS A 354 -4.45 3.56 -14.09
C HIS A 354 -3.62 3.20 -15.32
N ARG A 355 -2.31 3.06 -15.11
CA ARG A 355 -1.38 2.52 -16.10
C ARG A 355 -0.15 1.89 -15.46
N GLY A 356 0.60 1.15 -16.26
CA GLY A 356 1.99 0.84 -15.93
C GLY A 356 2.83 2.10 -16.08
N GLY A 357 3.63 2.40 -15.07
CA GLY A 357 4.70 3.38 -15.17
C GLY A 357 5.90 2.82 -15.93
N PRO A 358 6.74 3.71 -16.49
CA PRO A 358 7.99 3.31 -17.09
C PRO A 358 8.89 2.62 -16.08
N ASN A 359 9.78 1.75 -16.54
CA ASN A 359 10.81 1.14 -15.70
C ASN A 359 12.22 1.47 -16.20
N PHE A 360 12.82 2.54 -15.68
CA PHE A 360 14.23 2.89 -15.94
C PHE A 360 15.17 2.38 -14.83
N SER A 361 14.65 1.63 -13.87
CA SER A 361 15.48 0.95 -12.87
C SER A 361 16.22 -0.25 -13.47
N PRO A 362 17.32 -0.72 -12.86
CA PRO A 362 18.03 -1.92 -13.33
C PRO A 362 17.34 -3.24 -12.94
N HIS A 363 16.10 -3.19 -12.41
CA HIS A 363 15.42 -4.36 -11.85
C HIS A 363 14.08 -4.61 -12.54
N ILE A 364 13.71 -5.89 -12.71
CA ILE A 364 12.36 -6.26 -13.12
C ILE A 364 11.41 -5.93 -11.98
N ARG A 365 10.33 -5.18 -12.25
CA ARG A 365 9.24 -5.01 -11.29
C ARG A 365 8.28 -6.19 -11.41
N TYR A 366 7.95 -6.80 -10.27
CA TYR A 366 7.04 -7.94 -10.16
C TYR A 366 5.78 -7.53 -9.41
N GLN A 367 4.62 -7.75 -10.03
CA GLN A 367 3.31 -7.54 -9.43
C GLN A 367 2.39 -8.69 -9.80
N VAL A 368 1.50 -9.08 -8.89
CA VAL A 368 0.41 -10.03 -9.17
C VAL A 368 -0.93 -9.33 -9.04
N TYR A 369 -1.85 -9.56 -9.96
CA TYR A 369 -3.21 -9.03 -9.92
C TYR A 369 -4.27 -10.12 -9.88
N PHE A 370 -5.15 -10.05 -8.88
CA PHE A 370 -6.39 -10.81 -8.85
C PHE A 370 -7.55 -9.89 -9.23
N ARG A 371 -8.45 -10.39 -10.08
CA ARG A 371 -9.70 -9.72 -10.44
C ARG A 371 -10.84 -10.42 -9.71
N ILE A 372 -11.33 -9.79 -8.66
CA ILE A 372 -12.32 -10.40 -7.76
C ILE A 372 -13.71 -10.00 -8.21
N LYS A 373 -14.61 -10.98 -8.25
CA LYS A 373 -16.02 -10.77 -8.52
C LYS A 373 -16.84 -10.94 -7.25
N HIS A 374 -17.82 -10.07 -7.05
CA HIS A 374 -18.93 -10.35 -6.16
C HIS A 374 -19.59 -11.69 -6.54
N ALA A 375 -20.11 -12.45 -5.58
CA ALA A 375 -20.78 -13.73 -5.84
C ALA A 375 -21.99 -13.57 -6.79
N GLU A 376 -22.62 -12.40 -6.73
CA GLU A 376 -23.74 -11.97 -7.57
C GLU A 376 -23.31 -10.95 -8.65
N HIS A 377 -22.05 -11.00 -9.10
CA HIS A 377 -21.50 -10.02 -10.04
C HIS A 377 -22.38 -9.83 -11.29
N ASP A 378 -22.85 -10.93 -11.89
CA ASP A 378 -23.61 -10.87 -13.15
C ASP A 378 -25.02 -10.29 -12.95
N THR A 379 -25.68 -10.59 -11.82
CA THR A 379 -27.01 -10.02 -11.51
C THR A 379 -26.93 -8.56 -11.05
N ARG A 380 -25.76 -8.09 -10.62
CA ARG A 380 -25.50 -6.69 -10.24
C ARG A 380 -24.96 -5.83 -11.38
N ALA A 381 -24.77 -6.39 -12.57
CA ALA A 381 -24.21 -5.69 -13.73
C ALA A 381 -25.02 -4.45 -14.15
N GLU A 382 -26.35 -4.46 -13.97
CA GLU A 382 -27.18 -3.27 -14.22
C GLU A 382 -27.05 -2.23 -13.11
N ARG A 383 -26.91 -2.65 -11.85
CA ARG A 383 -26.79 -1.74 -10.71
C ARG A 383 -25.53 -0.88 -10.80
N VAL A 384 -24.41 -1.48 -11.21
CA VAL A 384 -23.14 -0.73 -11.38
C VAL A 384 -23.20 0.33 -12.49
N LYS A 385 -24.28 0.35 -13.29
CA LYS A 385 -24.53 1.39 -14.30
C LYS A 385 -24.92 2.74 -13.69
N THR A 386 -25.61 2.71 -12.56
CA THR A 386 -26.14 3.91 -11.90
C THR A 386 -25.58 4.13 -10.50
N ASP A 387 -24.99 3.10 -9.90
CA ASP A 387 -24.37 3.12 -8.57
C ASP A 387 -22.90 2.76 -8.70
N LEU A 388 -22.01 3.70 -8.38
CA LEU A 388 -20.56 3.52 -8.49
C LEU A 388 -20.08 2.28 -7.72
N PHE A 389 -20.69 2.02 -6.56
CA PHE A 389 -20.31 0.95 -5.65
C PHE A 389 -21.33 -0.20 -5.65
N GLY A 390 -22.13 -0.33 -6.71
CA GLY A 390 -23.28 -1.25 -6.77
C GLY A 390 -22.96 -2.73 -6.58
N ASP A 391 -21.71 -3.14 -6.73
CA ASP A 391 -21.21 -4.49 -6.49
C ASP A 391 -20.16 -4.57 -5.36
N LEU A 392 -20.16 -3.59 -4.46
CA LEU A 392 -19.29 -3.49 -3.29
C LEU A 392 -20.12 -3.27 -2.02
N ASP A 393 -20.51 -4.36 -1.35
CA ASP A 393 -21.41 -4.33 -0.19
C ASP A 393 -20.92 -3.47 0.97
N GLY A 394 -19.60 -3.36 1.17
CA GLY A 394 -19.01 -2.61 2.28
C GLY A 394 -18.88 -1.10 2.04
N CYS A 395 -19.19 -0.64 0.83
CA CYS A 395 -19.07 0.77 0.44
C CYS A 395 -20.42 1.48 0.55
N HIS A 396 -20.71 2.07 1.71
CA HIS A 396 -21.91 2.86 1.93
C HIS A 396 -21.60 4.36 1.84
N ALA A 397 -22.37 5.09 1.03
CA ALA A 397 -22.39 6.55 1.12
C ALA A 397 -23.02 6.97 2.45
N GLU A 398 -22.39 7.90 3.17
CA GLU A 398 -22.97 8.53 4.37
C GLU A 398 -24.20 9.38 4.02
#